data_AF-A0A8C6V9A1-F1
#
_entry.id   AF-A0A8C6V9A1-F1
#
_cell.length_a   1.000
_cell.length_b   1.000
_cell.length_c   1.000
_cell.angle_alpha   90.00
_cell.angle_beta   90.00
_cell.angle_gamma   90.00
#
_symmetry.space_group_name_H-M   'P 1'
#
loop_
_entity.id
_entity.type
_entity.pdbx_description
1 polymer ?
#
loop_
_entity_poly.entity_id
_entity_poly.type
_entity_poly.pdbx_seq_one_letter_code
_entity_poly.pdbx_strand_id
1 'polypeptide(L)' 'MIERRMEGSAVIMNGCIYVTGGYSSSRGSYLQSIEKYDPESNKWEIVGNLPSAMRSHGCVCVYTV' A
#
# COMPACT_ATOMS: atom_id res chain seq x y z
N MET A 1 -5.11 -8.37 1.76
CA MET A 1 -4.26 -7.76 0.73
C MET A 1 -4.41 -8.59 -0.54
N ILE A 2 -4.17 -7.99 -1.70
CA ILE A 2 -4.25 -8.62 -3.02
C ILE A 2 -2.90 -9.27 -3.34
N GLU A 3 -1.79 -8.54 -3.21
CA GLU A 3 -0.44 -9.08 -3.40
C GLU A 3 0.29 -9.27 -2.07
N ARG A 4 0.80 -10.48 -1.86
CA ARG A 4 1.73 -10.73 -0.74
C ARG A 4 3.02 -9.94 -0.98
N ARG A 5 3.43 -9.17 0.03
CA ARG A 5 4.58 -8.28 -0.06
C ARG A 5 5.35 -8.22 1.25
N MET A 6 6.64 -7.90 1.14
CA MET A 6 7.52 -7.48 2.23
C MET A 6 8.11 -6.11 1.92
N GLU A 7 8.65 -5.41 2.92
CA GLU A 7 9.33 -4.12 2.75
C GLU A 7 8.48 -3.01 2.12
N GLY A 8 7.16 -3.13 2.14
CA GLY A 8 6.24 -2.04 1.80
C GLY A 8 6.00 -1.14 3.00
N SER A 9 5.23 -0.08 2.80
CA SER A 9 4.91 0.89 3.85
C SER A 9 3.41 1.05 3.98
N ALA A 10 2.93 1.27 5.21
CA ALA A 10 1.51 1.38 5.49
C ALA A 10 1.18 2.71 6.19
N VAL A 11 -0.02 3.22 5.94
CA VAL A 11 -0.54 4.43 6.59
C VAL A 11 -2.06 4.35 6.73
N ILE A 12 -2.62 5.02 7.73
CA ILE A 12 -4.07 5.17 7.88
C ILE A 12 -4.50 6.53 7.34
N MET A 13 -5.48 6.54 6.44
CA MET A 13 -6.08 7.75 5.88
C MET A 13 -7.59 7.54 5.72
N ASN A 14 -8.40 8.47 6.24
CA ASN A 14 -9.86 8.42 6.16
C ASN A 14 -10.45 7.06 6.62
N GLY A 15 -9.98 6.53 7.75
CA GLY A 15 -10.45 5.26 8.32
C GLY A 15 -10.01 3.99 7.58
N CYS A 16 -9.31 4.11 6.45
CA CYS A 16 -8.79 2.98 5.67
C CYS A 16 -7.28 2.81 5.85
N ILE A 17 -6.79 1.58 5.68
CA ILE A 17 -5.35 1.29 5.65
C ILE A 17 -4.88 1.31 4.20
N TYR A 18 -3.82 2.05 3.91
CA TYR A 18 -3.18 2.05 2.60
C TYR A 18 -1.82 1.39 2.74
N VAL A 19 -1.51 0.45 1.83
CA VAL A 19 -0.22 -0.23 1.74
C VAL A 19 0.40 0.08 0.38
N THR A 20 1.64 0.55 0.38
CA THR A 20 2.33 1.04 -0.82
C THR A 20 3.64 0.29 -1.04
N GLY A 21 3.95 -0.01 -2.30
CA GLY A 21 5.24 -0.57 -2.70
C GLY A 21 5.60 -1.91 -2.05
N GLY A 22 6.89 -2.17 -1.89
CA GLY A 22 7.44 -3.42 -1.37
C GLY A 22 7.88 -4.39 -2.45
N TYR A 23 8.25 -5.60 -2.03
CA TYR A 23 8.70 -6.70 -2.89
C TYR A 23 7.72 -7.87 -2.82
N SER A 24 7.28 -8.35 -3.98
CA SER A 24 6.50 -9.58 -4.10
C SER A 24 7.44 -10.74 -4.41
N SER A 25 7.55 -11.68 -3.48
CA SER A 25 8.33 -12.91 -3.68
C SER A 25 7.71 -13.81 -4.74
N SER A 26 6.38 -13.84 -4.84
CA SER A 26 5.66 -14.62 -5.86
C SER A 26 5.88 -14.08 -7.27
N ARG A 27 6.05 -12.76 -7.43
CA ARG A 27 6.30 -12.12 -8.73
C ARG A 27 7.77 -11.84 -9.01
N GLY A 28 8.66 -12.08 -8.05
CA GLY A 28 10.08 -11.75 -8.16
C GLY A 28 10.35 -10.29 -8.50
N SER A 29 9.47 -9.36 -8.09
CA SER A 29 9.55 -7.96 -8.53
C SER A 29 9.10 -6.97 -7.45
N TYR A 30 9.61 -5.74 -7.58
CA TYR A 30 9.18 -4.61 -6.77
C TYR A 30 7.82 -4.11 -7.24
N LEU A 31 6.98 -3.74 -6.28
CA LEU A 31 5.63 -3.31 -6.52
C LEU A 31 5.56 -1.79 -6.61
N GLN A 32 4.69 -1.31 -7.49
CA GLN A 32 4.24 0.08 -7.52
C GLN A 32 2.86 0.23 -6.89
N SER A 33 2.12 -0.87 -6.70
CA SER A 33 0.72 -0.81 -6.31
C SER A 33 0.49 -0.20 -4.93
N ILE A 34 -0.56 0.60 -4.87
CA ILE A 34 -1.19 1.13 -3.66
C ILE A 34 -2.46 0.32 -3.46
N GLU A 35 -2.50 -0.46 -2.38
CA GLU A 35 -3.68 -1.21 -1.97
C GLU A 35 -4.35 -0.54 -0.78
N LYS A 36 -5.67 -0.36 -0.84
CA LYS A 36 -6.48 0.14 0.25
C LYS A 36 -7.27 -1.01 0.87
N TYR A 37 -7.24 -1.10 2.20
CA TYR A 37 -8.18 -1.89 2.99
C TYR A 37 -9.22 -0.98 3.60
N ASP A 38 -10.48 -1.27 3.31
CA ASP A 38 -11.64 -0.68 3.95
C ASP A 38 -12.20 -1.67 5.01
N PRO A 39 -12.13 -1.33 6.31
CA PRO A 39 -12.66 -2.17 7.37
C PRO A 39 -14.19 -2.32 7.34
N GLU A 40 -14.93 -1.34 6.83
CA GLU A 40 -16.41 -1.38 6.82
C GLU A 40 -16.90 -2.44 5.84
N SER A 41 -16.32 -2.47 4.65
CA SER A 41 -16.64 -3.46 3.62
C SER A 41 -15.80 -4.74 3.73
N ASN A 42 -14.80 -4.76 4.61
CA ASN A 42 -13.80 -5.83 4.78
C ASN A 42 -13.15 -6.25 3.44
N LYS A 43 -12.75 -5.27 2.64
CA LYS A 43 -12.22 -5.51 1.29
C LYS A 43 -10.91 -4.79 1.05
N TRP A 44 -10.12 -5.42 0.20
CA TRP A 44 -8.91 -4.83 -0.37
C TRP A 44 -9.17 -4.44 -1.82
N GLU A 45 -8.68 -3.29 -2.23
CA GLU A 45 -8.71 -2.82 -3.62
C GLU A 45 -7.39 -2.13 -4.01
N ILE A 46 -7.03 -2.20 -5.30
CA ILE A 46 -5.92 -1.41 -5.85
C ILE A 46 -6.46 -0.03 -6.19
N VAL A 47 -5.94 1.01 -5.53
CA VAL A 47 -6.39 2.40 -5.69
C VAL A 47 -5.44 3.26 -6.50
N GLY A 48 -4.29 2.72 -6.90
CA GLY A 48 -3.32 3.44 -7.73
C GLY A 48 -1.93 2.81 -7.71
N ASN A 49 -0.97 3.56 -8.23
CA ASN A 49 0.44 3.19 -8.26
C ASN A 49 1.33 4.35 -7.81
N LEU A 50 2.44 4.03 -7.18
CA LEU A 50 3.57 4.95 -6.99
C LEU A 50 4.21 5.28 -8.35
N PRO A 51 4.87 6.45 -8.50
CA PRO A 51 5.56 6.82 -9.73
C PRO A 51 6.69 5.85 -10.14
N SER A 52 7.28 5.17 -9.16
CA SER A 52 8.31 4.16 -9.36
C SER A 52 8.16 3.05 -8.32
N ALA A 53 8.75 1.88 -8.58
CA ALA A 53 8.68 0.77 -7.64
C ALA A 53 9.58 1.08 -6.43
N MET A 54 9.02 1.05 -5.22
CA MET A 54 9.72 1.44 -3.99
C MET A 54 9.68 0.31 -2.96
N ARG A 55 10.67 0.25 -2.07
CA ARG A 55 10.71 -0.61 -0.89
C ARG A 55 11.49 0.07 0.22
N SER A 56 11.31 -0.37 1.46
CA SER A 56 12.00 0.18 2.65
C SER A 56 11.84 1.70 2.78
N HIS A 57 10.71 2.25 2.35
CA HIS A 57 10.41 3.69 2.39
C HIS A 57 9.51 4.06 3.58
N GLY A 58 9.33 5.36 3.82
CA GLY A 58 8.37 5.89 4.80
C GLY A 58 7.08 6.37 4.14
N CYS A 59 5.95 6.26 4.83
CA CYS A 59 4.70 6.89 4.46
C CYS A 59 4.12 7.61 5.68
N VAL A 60 3.56 8.80 5.46
CA VAL A 60 2.86 9.57 6.49
C VAL A 60 1.59 10.16 5.87
N CYS A 61 0.51 10.18 6.65
CA CYS A 61 -0.71 10.87 6.27
C CYS A 61 -0.65 12.27 6.87
N VAL A 62 -0.86 13.28 6.04
CA VAL A 62 -0.92 14.67 6.48
C VAL A 62 -2.38 15.10 6.48
N TYR A 63 -2.87 15.53 7.63
CA TYR A 63 -4.19 16.16 7.76
C TYR A 63 -3.99 17.66 7.85
N THR A 64 -4.70 18.42 7.01
CA THR A 64 -4.82 19.87 7.20
C THR A 64 -5.99 20.13 8.14
N VAL A 65 -5.76 21.03 9.11
CA VAL A 65 -6.78 21.56 10.02
C VAL A 65 -7.58 22.64 9.32
#